data_AF-A0A2V9U8T5-F1
#
_entry.id   AF-A0A2V9U8T5-F1
#
_cell.length_a   1.000
_cell.length_b   1.000
_cell.length_c   1.000
_cell.angle_alpha   90.00
_cell.angle_beta   90.00
_cell.angle_gamma   90.00
#
_symmetry.space_group_name_H-M   'P 1'
#
loop_
_entity.id
_entity.type
_entity.pdbx_description
1 polymer ?
#
loop_
_entity_poly.entity_id
_entity_poly.type
_entity_poly.pdbx_seq_one_letter_code
_entity_poly.pdbx_strand_id
1 'polypeptide(L)' 'MDRTFFITSVTAQRRTLFQRTAASELLLDVFQHYRRQGKFLVHDFVIMPDHFHALITPAHEISLEKAVQFIKGGFSFA' A
#
# COMPACT_ATOMS: atom_id res chain seq x y z
N MET A 1 -20.57 -1.72 9.30
CA MET A 1 -19.88 -0.48 8.93
C MET A 1 -18.61 -0.88 8.22
N ASP A 2 -18.44 -0.45 6.98
CA ASP A 2 -17.20 -0.73 6.23
C ASP A 2 -16.06 0.09 6.81
N ARG A 3 -14.97 -0.60 7.18
CA ARG A 3 -13.78 -0.01 7.82
C ARG A 3 -12.83 0.55 6.77
N THR A 4 -13.26 1.60 6.06
CA THR A 4 -12.45 2.25 5.02
C THR A 4 -11.56 3.33 5.61
N PHE A 5 -10.28 3.30 5.28
CA PHE A 5 -9.28 4.23 5.80
C PHE A 5 -8.51 4.89 4.66
N PHE A 6 -8.23 6.18 4.82
CA PHE A 6 -7.21 6.87 4.06
C PHE A 6 -5.86 6.68 4.76
N ILE A 7 -4.89 6.14 4.05
CA ILE A 7 -3.53 5.94 4.57
C ILE A 7 -2.52 6.74 3.75
N THR A 8 -1.46 7.18 4.41
CA THR A 8 -0.27 7.77 3.80
C THR A 8 0.94 6.99 4.25
N SER A 9 1.83 6.63 3.32
CA SER A 9 3.15 6.09 3.67
C SER A 9 4.25 6.82 2.93
N VAL A 10 5.25 7.28 3.68
CA VAL A 10 6.43 7.97 3.17
C VAL A 10 7.61 7.02 3.07
N THR A 11 8.46 7.21 2.06
CA THR A 11 9.71 6.46 1.92
C THR A 11 10.70 6.85 3.03
N ALA A 12 11.67 5.97 3.28
CA ALA A 12 12.74 6.26 4.24
C ALA A 12 13.50 7.53 3.83
N GLN A 13 13.59 8.48 4.76
CA GLN A 13 14.20 9.81 4.56
C GLN A 13 13.57 10.61 3.40
N ARG A 14 12.32 10.31 3.01
CA ARG A 14 11.63 10.98 1.89
C ARG A 14 12.40 10.94 0.57
N ARG A 15 13.17 9.86 0.35
CA ARG A 15 13.84 9.63 -0.94
C ARG A 15 12.79 9.45 -2.03
N THR A 16 13.03 10.02 -3.20
CA THR A 16 12.11 9.98 -4.35
C THR A 16 12.11 8.63 -5.08
N LEU A 17 11.95 7.54 -4.33
CA LEU A 17 12.07 6.16 -4.80
C LEU A 17 11.11 5.85 -5.96
N PHE A 18 9.90 6.40 -5.92
CA PHE A 18 8.85 6.14 -6.90
C PHE A 18 9.00 6.91 -8.22
N GLN A 19 10.04 7.75 -8.36
CA GLN A 19 10.42 8.28 -9.68
C GLN A 19 10.95 7.18 -10.61
N ARG A 20 11.42 6.06 -10.06
CA ARG A 20 11.78 4.88 -10.85
C ARG A 20 10.51 4.09 -11.13
N THR A 21 10.17 3.92 -12.40
CA THR A 21 8.97 3.16 -12.83
C THR A 21 8.91 1.78 -12.16
N ALA A 22 10.03 1.06 -12.10
CA ALA A 22 10.10 -0.25 -11.46
C ALA A 22 9.68 -0.25 -9.98
N ALA A 23 9.96 0.81 -9.23
CA ALA A 23 9.53 0.92 -7.83
C ALA A 23 8.01 1.17 -7.73
N SER A 24 7.47 1.99 -8.63
CA SER A 24 6.03 2.25 -8.68
C SER A 24 5.24 1.01 -9.13
N GLU A 25 5.75 0.27 -10.10
CA GLU A 25 5.21 -1.02 -10.55
C GLU A 25 5.26 -2.06 -9.43
N LEU A 26 6.37 -2.14 -8.70
CA LEU A 26 6.47 -3.06 -7.56
C LEU A 26 5.43 -2.75 -6.48
N LEU A 27 5.20 -1.47 -6.14
CA LEU A 27 4.16 -1.11 -5.18
C LEU A 27 2.76 -1.50 -5.68
N LEU A 28 2.49 -1.30 -6.98
CA LEU A 28 1.24 -1.71 -7.60
C LEU A 28 1.05 -3.23 -7.53
N ASP A 29 2.11 -4.00 -7.79
CA ASP A 29 2.08 -5.47 -7.69
C ASP A 29 1.80 -5.93 -6.26
N VAL A 30 2.38 -5.26 -5.26
CA VAL A 30 2.10 -5.53 -3.84
C VAL A 30 0.62 -5.27 -3.50
N PHE A 31 0.05 -4.15 -3.96
CA PHE A 31 -1.38 -3.87 -3.79
C PHE A 31 -2.24 -4.97 -4.42
N GLN A 32 -1.95 -5.34 -5.66
CA GLN A 32 -2.70 -6.36 -6.37
C GLN A 32 -2.55 -7.75 -5.73
N HIS A 33 -1.35 -8.10 -5.28
CA HIS A 33 -1.05 -9.37 -4.64
C HIS A 33 -1.92 -9.59 -3.39
N TYR A 34 -1.92 -8.63 -2.47
CA TYR A 34 -2.68 -8.74 -1.24
C TYR A 34 -4.19 -8.51 -1.43
N ARG A 35 -4.59 -7.71 -2.43
CA ARG A 35 -5.99 -7.62 -2.85
C ARG A 35 -6.52 -8.95 -3.37
N ARG A 36 -5.78 -9.65 -4.24
CA ARG A 36 -6.16 -10.97 -4.75
C ARG A 36 -6.27 -12.03 -3.65
N GLN A 37 -5.50 -11.90 -2.58
CA GLN A 37 -5.60 -12.75 -1.38
C GLN A 37 -6.73 -12.34 -0.42
N GLY A 38 -7.50 -11.30 -0.74
CA GLY A 38 -8.59 -10.81 0.11
C GLY A 38 -8.12 -10.15 1.40
N LYS A 39 -6.84 -9.74 1.52
CA LYS A 39 -6.33 -9.10 2.76
C LYS A 39 -6.92 -7.71 2.99
N PHE A 40 -7.19 -7.00 1.90
CA PHE A 40 -7.86 -5.71 1.90
C PHE A 40 -8.38 -5.41 0.49
N LEU A 41 -9.36 -4.51 0.40
CA LEU A 41 -9.72 -3.83 -0.83
C LEU A 41 -8.87 -2.57 -0.99
N VAL A 42 -8.51 -2.24 -2.23
CA VAL A 42 -7.93 -0.94 -2.60
C VAL A 42 -8.96 -0.24 -3.48
N HIS A 43 -9.51 0.86 -2.99
CA HIS A 43 -10.54 1.63 -3.70
C HIS A 43 -9.92 2.66 -4.63
N ASP A 44 -8.90 3.36 -4.13
CA ASP A 44 -8.19 4.39 -4.88
C ASP A 44 -6.77 4.55 -4.30
N PHE A 45 -5.85 5.06 -5.11
CA PHE A 45 -4.49 5.35 -4.69
C PHE A 45 -3.81 6.36 -5.61
N VAL A 46 -2.82 7.06 -5.07
CA VAL A 46 -1.88 7.86 -5.85
C VAL A 46 -0.46 7.61 -5.34
N ILE A 47 0.47 7.44 -6.29
CA ILE A 47 1.90 7.30 -5.99
C ILE A 47 2.56 8.63 -6.35
N MET A 48 3.12 9.26 -5.32
CA MET A 48 3.91 10.49 -5.43
C MET A 48 5.41 10.10 -5.42
N PRO A 49 6.33 10.99 -5.81
CA PRO A 49 7.76 10.65 -5.89
C PRO A 49 8.37 9.99 -4.64
N ASP A 50 7.99 10.44 -3.43
CA ASP A 50 8.54 10.01 -2.14
C ASP A 50 7.50 9.40 -1.18
N HIS A 51 6.26 9.23 -1.60
CA HIS A 51 5.19 8.69 -0.76
C HIS A 51 4.01 8.19 -1.61
N PHE A 52 3.05 7.53 -0.97
CA PHE A 52 1.77 7.23 -1.61
C PHE A 52 0.62 7.50 -0.65
N HIS A 53 -0.56 7.70 -1.23
CA HIS A 53 -1.84 7.68 -0.53
C HIS A 53 -2.70 6.55 -1.06
N ALA A 54 -3.50 5.93 -0.20
CA ALA A 54 -4.45 4.90 -0.60
C ALA A 54 -5.70 4.92 0.26
N LEU A 55 -6.85 4.64 -0.37
CA LEU A 55 -8.10 4.30 0.31
C LEU A 55 -8.24 2.79 0.34
N ILE A 56 -8.19 2.21 1.54
CA ILE A 56 -8.26 0.75 1.72
C ILE A 56 -9.36 0.35 2.70
N THR A 57 -9.95 -0.82 2.48
CA THR A 57 -10.81 -1.49 3.47
C THR A 57 -10.16 -2.83 3.83
N PRO A 58 -9.53 -2.95 5.02
CA PRO A 58 -9.02 -4.22 5.50
C PRO A 58 -10.13 -5.27 5.63
N ALA A 59 -9.79 -6.54 5.43
CA ALA A 59 -10.68 -7.64 5.78
C ALA A 59 -11.06 -7.56 7.27
N HIS A 60 -12.21 -8.15 7.64
CA HIS A 60 -12.76 -8.01 8.98
C HIS A 60 -11.77 -8.48 10.08
N GLU A 61 -11.08 -9.58 9.81
CA GLU A 61 -10.08 -10.21 10.68
C GLU A 61 -8.69 -9.54 10.64
N ILE A 62 -8.51 -8.52 9.80
CA ILE A 62 -7.24 -7.82 9.62
C ILE A 62 -7.32 -6.43 10.25
N SER A 63 -6.36 -6.13 11.11
CA SER A 63 -6.19 -4.79 11.67
C SER A 63 -5.65 -3.82 10.60
N LEU A 64 -5.88 -2.52 10.77
CA LEU A 64 -5.35 -1.53 9.83
C LEU A 64 -3.81 -1.57 9.80
N GLU A 65 -3.19 -1.70 10.97
CA GLU A 65 -1.74 -1.80 11.14
C GLU A 65 -1.19 -3.01 10.37
N LYS A 66 -1.89 -4.15 10.43
CA LYS A 66 -1.49 -5.36 9.70
C LYS A 66 -1.64 -5.19 8.19
N ALA A 67 -2.71 -4.55 7.72
CA ALA A 67 -2.88 -4.22 6.31
C ALA A 67 -1.75 -3.29 5.79
N VAL A 68 -1.41 -2.25 6.55
CA VAL A 68 -0.28 -1.36 6.25
C VAL A 68 1.05 -2.11 6.30
N GLN A 69 1.22 -3.06 7.22
CA GLN A 69 2.42 -3.92 7.29
C GLN A 69 2.58 -4.78 6.04
N PHE A 70 1.50 -5.36 5.51
CA PHE A 70 1.56 -6.12 4.25
C PHE A 70 2.08 -5.25 3.10
N ILE A 71 1.59 -4.02 2.98
CA ILE A 71 2.05 -3.08 1.95
C ILE A 71 3.53 -2.74 2.13
N LYS A 72 3.93 -2.24 3.30
CA LYS A 72 5.29 -1.79 3.55
C LYS A 72 6.30 -2.93 3.51
N GLY A 73 5.96 -4.06 4.13
CA GLY A 73 6.80 -5.25 4.18
C GLY A 73 6.92 -5.94 2.83
N GLY A 74 5.81 -6.09 2.11
CA GLY A 74 5.80 -6.67 0.76
C GLY A 74 6.65 -5.85 -0.22
N PHE A 75 6.57 -4.52 -0.14
CA PHE A 75 7.39 -3.64 -0.98
C PHE A 75 8.88 -3.67 -0.62
N SER A 76 9.23 -3.76 0.67
CA SER A 76 10.63 -3.64 1.11
C SER A 76 11.42 -4.95 1.03
N PHE A 77 10.75 -6.09 0.83
CA PHE A 77 11.38 -7.42 0.75
C PHE A 77 11.49 -7.97 -0.68
N ALA A 78 10.72 -7.41 -1.62
CA ALA A 78 10.67 -7.84 -3.01
C ALA A 78 11.82 -7.29 -3.87
#